data_AF-A0A059F4Y2-F1
#
_entry.id   AF-A0A059F4Y2-F1
#
_cell.length_a   1.000
_cell.length_b   1.000
_cell.length_c   1.000
_cell.angle_alpha   90.00
_cell.angle_beta   90.00
_cell.angle_gamma   90.00
#
_symmetry.space_group_name_H-M   'P 1'
#
loop_
_entity.id
_entity.type
_entity.pdbx_description
1 polymer ?
#
loop_
_entity_poly.entity_id
_entity_poly.type
_entity_poly.pdbx_seq_one_letter_code
_entity_poly.pdbx_strand_id
1 'polypeptide(L)'
;IFLNEIIENEKCYSFGLVTQKVESFVYIVKYNDAYFKIYSNKELNINEWIKFYGTLINNIIIPKLIVNLSGCDINLLIKSILYIRKERKAENFTLNFEKY
;
A
#
# COMPACT_ATOMS: atom_id res chain seq x y z
N ILE A 1 -0.33 -1.60 -5.64
CA ILE A 1 -1.65 -0.93 -5.52
C ILE A 1 -1.45 0.13 -4.45
N PHE A 2 -1.83 1.38 -4.68
CA PHE A 2 -1.71 2.37 -3.59
C PHE A 2 -2.81 2.12 -2.56
N LEU A 3 -2.65 2.62 -1.32
CA LEU A 3 -3.64 2.38 -0.26
C LEU A 3 -5.05 2.83 -0.68
N ASN A 4 -5.17 3.93 -1.41
CA ASN A 4 -6.44 4.46 -1.93
C ASN A 4 -7.11 3.60 -3.02
N GLU A 5 -6.50 2.49 -3.44
CA GLU A 5 -6.99 1.59 -4.47
C GLU A 5 -7.28 0.17 -3.93
N ILE A 6 -7.29 -0.02 -2.61
CA ILE A 6 -7.52 -1.33 -1.97
C ILE A 6 -9.01 -1.67 -1.97
N ILE A 7 -9.32 -2.92 -2.31
CA ILE A 7 -10.68 -3.48 -2.40
C ILE A 7 -10.87 -4.53 -1.28
N GLU A 8 -12.07 -4.57 -0.70
CA GLU A 8 -12.46 -5.54 0.34
C GLU A 8 -12.34 -6.98 -0.16
N ASN A 9 -11.88 -7.90 0.70
CA ASN A 9 -11.63 -9.32 0.41
C ASN A 9 -10.56 -9.61 -0.66
N GLU A 10 -9.92 -8.59 -1.23
CA GLU A 10 -8.83 -8.77 -2.20
C GLU A 10 -7.45 -8.69 -1.56
N LYS A 11 -6.50 -9.39 -2.18
CA LYS A 11 -5.09 -9.29 -1.82
C LYS A 11 -4.58 -7.92 -2.24
N CYS A 12 -3.97 -7.20 -1.30
CA CYS A 12 -3.34 -5.92 -1.55
C CYS A 12 -1.83 -5.98 -1.29
N TYR A 13 -1.09 -5.22 -2.09
CA TYR A 13 0.31 -4.88 -1.87
C TYR A 13 0.43 -3.37 -1.95
N SER A 14 0.78 -2.74 -0.83
CA SER A 14 0.83 -1.29 -0.69
C SER A 14 1.83 -0.86 0.39
N PHE A 15 1.92 0.44 0.63
CA PHE A 15 2.79 1.05 1.63
C PHE A 15 2.17 2.34 2.15
N GLY A 16 2.50 2.71 3.39
CA GLY A 16 1.98 3.92 4.03
C GLY A 16 2.71 4.27 5.32
N LEU A 17 2.39 5.45 5.86
CA LEU A 17 2.93 5.97 7.10
C LEU A 17 2.07 5.49 8.28
N VAL A 18 2.69 4.89 9.29
CA VAL A 18 2.02 4.57 10.56
C VAL A 18 1.82 5.86 11.34
N THR A 19 0.56 6.22 11.62
CA THR A 19 0.20 7.50 12.23
C THR A 19 -0.25 7.40 13.68
N GLN A 20 -0.90 6.30 14.04
CA GLN A 20 -1.40 6.07 15.40
C GLN A 20 -1.65 4.59 15.66
N LYS A 21 -1.63 4.20 16.94
CA LYS A 21 -2.10 2.91 17.43
C LYS A 21 -3.47 3.15 18.08
N VAL A 22 -4.50 2.46 17.59
CA VAL A 22 -5.89 2.71 18.01
C VAL A 22 -6.43 1.65 18.96
N GLU A 23 -5.94 0.42 18.83
CA GLU A 23 -6.34 -0.72 19.67
C GLU A 23 -5.11 -1.62 19.90
N SER A 24 -5.24 -2.63 20.77
CA SER A 24 -4.23 -3.68 20.88
C SER A 24 -3.98 -4.31 19.51
N PHE A 25 -2.76 -4.18 19.01
CA PHE A 25 -2.31 -4.68 17.70
C PHE A 25 -2.93 -4.03 16.46
N VAL A 26 -3.71 -2.94 16.59
CA VAL A 26 -4.30 -2.24 15.43
C VAL A 26 -3.73 -0.83 15.31
N TYR A 27 -3.22 -0.52 14.12
CA TYR A 27 -2.59 0.74 13.77
C TYR A 27 -3.31 1.40 12.61
N ILE A 28 -3.20 2.72 12.50
CA ILE A 28 -3.71 3.47 11.34
C ILE A 28 -2.54 3.81 10.43
N VAL A 29 -2.66 3.39 9.18
CA VAL A 29 -1.71 3.64 8.11
C VAL A 29 -2.31 4.65 7.14
N LYS A 30 -1.54 5.69 6.82
CA LYS A 30 -1.93 6.79 5.94
C LYS A 30 -1.11 6.78 4.65
N TYR A 31 -1.77 7.08 3.54
CA TYR A 31 -1.12 7.51 2.30
C TYR A 31 -1.99 8.55 1.60
N ASN A 32 -1.44 9.74 1.34
CA ASN A 32 -2.20 10.93 0.95
C ASN A 32 -3.40 11.13 1.89
N ASP A 33 -4.61 11.24 1.37
CA ASP A 33 -5.82 11.46 2.17
C ASP A 33 -6.51 10.16 2.61
N ALA A 34 -5.95 9.00 2.26
CA ALA A 34 -6.50 7.69 2.59
C ALA A 34 -5.92 7.15 3.91
N TYR A 35 -6.79 6.58 4.74
CA TYR A 35 -6.47 6.00 6.03
C TYR A 35 -7.05 4.59 6.13
N PHE A 36 -6.24 3.63 6.59
CA PHE A 36 -6.67 2.26 6.79
C PHE A 36 -6.21 1.73 8.14
N LYS A 37 -7.05 0.90 8.77
CA LYS A 37 -6.62 0.09 9.91
C LYS A 37 -5.76 -1.07 9.41
N ILE A 38 -4.66 -1.37 10.08
CA ILE A 38 -3.84 -2.56 9.85
C ILE A 38 -3.63 -3.30 11.17
N TYR A 39 -3.78 -4.62 11.13
CA TYR A 39 -3.41 -5.48 12.24
C TYR A 39 -1.90 -5.79 12.18
N SER A 40 -1.21 -5.75 13.31
CA SER A 40 0.18 -6.18 13.42
C SER A 40 0.43 -6.79 14.80
N ASN A 41 0.85 -8.05 14.82
CA ASN A 41 1.29 -8.73 16.05
C ASN A 41 2.67 -8.25 16.53
N LYS A 42 3.44 -7.56 15.67
CA LYS A 42 4.68 -6.88 16.04
C LYS A 42 4.40 -5.41 16.30
N GLU A 43 5.18 -4.82 17.19
CA GLU A 43 5.12 -3.40 17.45
C GLU A 43 5.56 -2.61 16.22
N LEU A 44 4.77 -1.61 15.85
CA LEU A 44 5.05 -0.68 14.77
C LEU A 44 5.32 0.70 15.38
N ASN A 45 6.35 1.38 14.90
CA ASN A 45 6.70 2.71 15.37
C ASN A 45 5.80 3.75 14.72
N ILE A 46 5.32 4.70 15.51
CA ILE A 46 4.64 5.88 14.96
C ILE A 46 5.64 6.69 14.13
N ASN A 47 5.17 7.25 13.02
CA ASN A 47 5.94 7.97 12.00
C ASN A 47 6.88 7.09 11.16
N GLU A 48 6.76 5.77 11.21
CA GLU A 48 7.51 4.90 10.31
C GLU A 48 6.71 4.62 9.02
N TRP A 49 7.41 4.59 7.89
CA TRP A 49 6.85 4.08 6.65
C TRP A 49 6.98 2.56 6.62
N ILE A 50 5.90 1.88 6.24
CA ILE A 50 5.87 0.43 6.06
C ILE A 50 5.38 0.10 4.66
N LYS A 51 5.86 -1.01 4.10
CA LYS A 51 5.19 -1.75 3.02
C LYS A 51 4.57 -3.01 3.59
N PHE A 52 3.47 -3.44 3.00
CA PHE A 52 2.77 -4.64 3.44
C PHE A 52 2.13 -5.40 2.28
N TYR A 53 1.91 -6.68 2.52
CA TYR A 53 1.13 -7.58 1.69
C TYR A 53 0.10 -8.27 2.56
N GLY A 54 -1.18 -8.21 2.18
CA GLY A 54 -2.27 -8.70 3.02
C GLY A 54 -3.60 -8.76 2.29
N THR A 55 -4.68 -8.88 3.07
CA THR A 55 -6.06 -8.83 2.59
C THR A 55 -6.82 -7.81 3.44
N LEU A 56 -7.67 -6.99 2.81
CA LEU A 56 -8.61 -6.15 3.55
C LEU A 56 -9.81 -7.00 3.98
N ILE A 57 -10.05 -7.12 5.29
CA ILE A 57 -11.15 -7.88 5.87
C ILE A 57 -11.82 -7.03 6.95
N ASN A 58 -13.12 -6.80 6.82
CA ASN A 58 -13.92 -5.98 7.73
C ASN A 58 -13.28 -4.60 7.98
N ASN A 59 -12.82 -3.95 6.90
CA ASN A 59 -12.16 -2.64 6.96
C ASN A 59 -10.82 -2.61 7.74
N ILE A 60 -10.22 -3.77 8.01
CA ILE A 60 -8.89 -3.92 8.61
C ILE A 60 -8.00 -4.72 7.66
N ILE A 61 -6.83 -4.19 7.34
CA ILE A 61 -5.81 -4.90 6.60
C ILE A 61 -5.24 -5.98 7.52
N ILE A 62 -5.37 -7.24 7.11
CA ILE A 62 -4.75 -8.40 7.76
C ILE A 62 -3.50 -8.76 6.95
N PRO A 63 -2.31 -8.33 7.38
CA PRO A 63 -1.09 -8.54 6.62
C PRO A 63 -0.55 -9.95 6.81
N LYS A 64 -0.06 -10.53 5.71
CA LYS A 64 0.84 -11.67 5.72
C LYS A 64 2.30 -11.25 5.89
N LEU A 65 2.63 -10.02 5.49
CA LEU A 65 3.96 -9.45 5.59
C LEU A 65 3.86 -7.95 5.85
N ILE A 66 4.68 -7.47 6.79
CA ILE A 66 4.96 -6.04 7.01
C ILE A 66 6.47 -5.86 7.01
N VAL A 67 6.96 -4.85 6.30
CA VAL A 67 8.38 -4.49 6.24
C VAL A 67 8.50 -2.99 6.43
N ASN A 68 9.35 -2.59 7.37
CA ASN A 68 9.71 -1.19 7.60
C ASN A 68 10.55 -0.67 6.40
N LEU A 69 10.29 0.59 6.00
CA LEU A 69 10.92 1.28 4.88
C LEU A 69 11.91 2.38 5.33
N SER A 70 12.54 2.23 6.50
CA SER A 70 13.53 3.19 6.99
C SER A 70 14.68 3.34 5.99
N GLY A 71 15.08 4.58 5.73
CA GLY A 71 16.10 4.92 4.73
C GLY A 71 15.62 4.85 3.27
N CYS A 72 14.36 4.47 3.01
CA CYS A 72 13.79 4.56 1.67
C CYS A 72 13.34 6.00 1.37
N ASP A 73 13.76 6.55 0.23
CA ASP A 73 13.16 7.77 -0.30
C ASP A 73 11.74 7.44 -0.84
N ILE A 74 10.75 7.74 -0.01
CA ILE A 74 9.34 7.48 -0.32
C ILE A 74 8.87 8.26 -1.55
N ASN A 75 9.40 9.46 -1.79
CA ASN A 75 9.03 10.24 -2.98
C ASN A 75 9.54 9.56 -4.24
N LEU A 76 10.78 9.05 -4.22
CA LEU A 76 11.34 8.28 -5.33
C LEU A 76 10.58 6.97 -5.56
N LEU A 77 10.18 6.28 -4.48
CA LEU A 77 9.36 5.07 -4.55
C LEU A 77 8.01 5.36 -5.24
N ILE A 78 7.30 6.41 -4.81
CA ILE A 78 6.04 6.84 -5.42
C ILE A 78 6.24 7.14 -6.91
N LYS A 79 7.24 7.94 -7.26
CA LYS A 79 7.55 8.30 -8.66
C LYS A 79 7.84 7.06 -9.50
N SER A 80 8.60 6.11 -8.98
CA SER A 80 8.91 4.84 -9.65
C SER A 80 7.66 4.00 -9.91
N ILE A 81 6.76 3.88 -8.93
CA ILE A 81 5.49 3.15 -9.09
C ILE A 81 4.60 3.82 -10.14
N LEU A 82 4.50 5.16 -10.11
CA LEU A 82 3.73 5.91 -11.10
C LEU A 82 4.29 5.78 -12.52
N TYR A 83 5.62 5.82 -12.66
CA TYR A 83 6.30 5.62 -13.94
C TYR A 83 5.97 4.24 -14.54
N ILE A 84 6.17 3.15 -13.77
CA ILE A 84 5.86 1.79 -14.22
C ILE A 84 4.39 1.63 -14.62
N ARG A 85 3.47 2.29 -13.88
CA ARG A 85 2.05 2.25 -14.21
C ARG A 85 1.71 3.01 -15.49
N LYS A 86 2.38 4.13 -15.76
CA LYS A 86 2.21 4.88 -17.00
C LYS A 86 2.67 4.04 -18.19
N GLU A 87 3.83 3.40 -18.10
CA GLU A 87 4.35 2.51 -19.13
C GLU A 87 3.39 1.33 -19.40
N ARG A 88 2.88 0.67 -18.35
CA ARG A 88 1.87 -0.40 -18.53
C ARG A 88 0.57 0.05 -19.19
N LYS A 89 0.14 1.29 -18.94
CA LYS A 89 -1.04 1.85 -19.63
C LYS A 89 -0.73 2.09 -21.12
N ALA A 90 0.47 2.53 -21.45
CA ALA A 90 0.92 2.69 -22.82
C ALA A 90 1.03 1.34 -23.55
N GLU A 91 1.66 0.33 -22.94
CA GLU A 91 1.75 -1.03 -23.50
C GLU A 91 0.38 -1.66 -23.77
N ASN A 92 -0.56 -1.56 -22.82
CA ASN A 92 -1.92 -2.05 -23.01
C ASN A 92 -2.67 -1.30 -24.12
N PHE A 93 -2.35 -0.02 -24.35
CA PHE A 93 -2.88 0.74 -25.47
C PHE A 93 -2.30 0.20 -26.78
N THR A 94 -0.99 0.05 -26.90
CA THR A 94 -0.32 -0.47 -28.10
C THR A 94 -0.80 -1.88 -28.48
N LEU A 95 -0.91 -2.80 -27.51
CA LEU A 95 -1.41 -4.17 -27.73
C LEU A 95 -2.87 -4.22 -28.18
N ASN A 96 -3.68 -3.22 -27.83
CA ASN A 96 -5.05 -3.12 -28.32
C ASN A 96 -5.12 -2.53 -29.73
N PHE A 97 -4.15 -1.73 -30.17
CA PHE A 97 -4.07 -1.22 -31.55
C PHE A 97 -3.58 -2.28 -32.53
N GLU A 98 -2.67 -3.17 -32.14
CA GLU A 98 -2.16 -4.25 -33.00
C GLU A 98 -3.17 -5.41 -33.21
N LYS A 99 -4.32 -5.38 -32.53
CA LYS A 99 -5.40 -6.39 -32.66
C LYS A 99 -6.52 -6.00 -33.62
N TYR A 100 -6.45 -4.84 -34.26
CA TYR A 100 -7.37 -4.37 -35.30
C TYR A 100 -6.62 -4.12 -36.61
#